data_AF-A0A7U2NDJ8-F1
#
_entry.id   AF-A0A7U2NDJ8-F1
#
_cell.length_a   1.000
_cell.length_b   1.000
_cell.length_c   1.000
_cell.angle_alpha   90.00
_cell.angle_beta   90.00
_cell.angle_gamma   90.00
#
_symmetry.space_group_name_H-M   'P 1'
#
loop_
_entity.id
_entity.type
_entity.pdbx_description
1 polymer ?
#
loop_
_entity_poly.entity_id
_entity_poly.type
_entity_poly.pdbx_seq_one_letter_code
_entity_poly.pdbx_strand_id
1 'polypeptide(L)'
;MTIEILAREFHASTEVPIYTCWLFQIGHNDAQEIISNNENVLLKYNNNTINISSGIYGDNYNGQPPYGDNHAWIVVEQLDGLHGTGPKWWLRLNVLNNGFFNAVQDINNITAIEINTFLPASLHFEGVKDFCEPVAQVLNQTYGFNFTIEASSWLQVTPNSGTGATALSIVPAPTPTMLVGSYVGFVNIKNGAILYKVINITYNLTTIVKTPYQYKGVNFTLDTKYFNFKSQNSDTYFQTNAIIKVFSFFTDTAKIIQVPQKVLTFETVEKLNLGRIIHRLMNRFDKKNDYFYQYKYAELQLNVIEKLISNDTVVRNVNSDTIFFAAGLSKGVERGFGFLNINQKPNRVTKKSFAYVNILIPQEEIYLLKIFKNKELVPTETTDFSNIQGNIFTYKIYFDSYNQGDIIDVVLDKARSSLISPPTKSFLVFPEGEYSAMIVWENEYLLKSAIECTGGYNIKTDIESVYQKIYKDFVEILEILATSKEVKLNISTGWVAKTDVDTIESLLRSKRAWLLKNNQVIHIRALNKSILNEDSSRGLIDYNLEFQINRSYDEETYSL
;
A
#
# COMPACT_ATOMS: atom_id res chain seq x y z
N MET A 1 -46.40 -9.85 28.36
CA MET A 1 -47.51 -8.96 28.76
C MET A 1 -48.79 -9.74 28.54
N THR A 2 -49.60 -9.95 29.57
CA THR A 2 -50.90 -10.63 29.43
C THR A 2 -51.95 -9.55 29.14
N ILE A 3 -52.73 -9.72 28.08
CA ILE A 3 -53.72 -8.74 27.63
C ILE A 3 -55.10 -9.35 27.88
N GLU A 4 -55.90 -8.72 28.74
CA GLU A 4 -57.33 -9.03 28.84
C GLU A 4 -58.11 -8.11 27.88
N ILE A 5 -58.89 -8.72 26.98
CA ILE A 5 -59.83 -8.01 26.10
C ILE A 5 -61.21 -8.07 26.77
N LEU A 6 -61.71 -6.92 27.23
CA LEU A 6 -63.06 -6.77 27.77
C LEU A 6 -63.97 -6.17 26.70
N ALA A 7 -64.79 -7.01 26.07
CA ALA A 7 -65.86 -6.56 25.19
C ALA A 7 -67.11 -6.21 26.02
N ARG A 8 -67.66 -5.00 25.84
CA ARG A 8 -68.97 -4.59 26.37
C ARG A 8 -69.75 -3.90 25.28
N GLU A 9 -70.98 -4.35 25.02
CA GLU A 9 -71.92 -3.64 24.18
C GLU A 9 -72.45 -2.41 24.91
N PHE A 10 -72.48 -1.26 24.23
CA PHE A 10 -73.20 -0.08 24.65
C PHE A 10 -74.14 0.36 23.53
N HIS A 11 -75.44 0.44 23.81
CA HIS A 11 -76.39 1.06 22.91
C HIS A 11 -76.53 2.55 23.30
N ALA A 12 -75.96 3.44 22.48
CA ALA A 12 -76.23 4.87 22.57
C ALA A 12 -77.41 5.24 21.65
N SER A 13 -78.27 6.14 22.13
CA SER A 13 -79.52 6.55 21.51
C SER A 13 -79.33 7.53 20.33
N THR A 14 -78.79 7.06 19.22
CA THR A 14 -78.81 7.75 17.92
C THR A 14 -79.21 6.77 16.82
N GLU A 15 -79.89 7.25 15.77
CA GLU A 15 -80.60 6.46 14.73
C GLU A 15 -79.75 5.49 13.88
N VAL A 16 -78.47 5.27 14.22
CA VAL A 16 -77.61 4.21 13.68
C VAL A 16 -76.83 3.55 14.84
N PRO A 17 -76.88 2.21 15.02
CA PRO A 17 -76.13 1.55 16.09
C PRO A 17 -74.62 1.61 15.80
N ILE A 18 -73.87 2.25 16.70
CA ILE A 18 -72.40 2.26 16.70
C ILE A 18 -71.91 1.14 17.61
N TYR A 19 -71.02 0.30 17.12
CA TYR A 19 -70.39 -0.77 17.89
C TYR A 19 -68.97 -0.36 18.28
N THR A 20 -68.60 -0.59 19.54
CA THR A 20 -67.34 -0.13 20.12
C THR A 20 -66.56 -1.28 20.73
N CYS A 21 -65.26 -1.40 20.42
CA CYS A 21 -64.35 -2.29 21.13
C CYS A 21 -63.11 -1.56 21.66
N TRP A 22 -62.60 -2.02 22.81
CA TRP A 22 -61.38 -1.50 23.42
C TRP A 22 -60.23 -2.46 23.09
N LEU A 23 -59.18 -1.94 22.45
CA LEU A 23 -58.13 -2.78 21.88
C LEU A 23 -56.97 -3.01 22.87
N PHE A 24 -56.48 -1.98 23.57
CA PHE A 24 -55.35 -2.09 24.51
C PHE A 24 -55.38 -1.03 25.63
N GLN A 25 -54.75 -1.36 26.77
CA GLN A 25 -54.45 -0.44 27.89
C GLN A 25 -52.95 -0.12 27.92
N ILE A 26 -52.58 1.17 27.89
CA ILE A 26 -51.17 1.60 27.98
C ILE A 26 -50.85 1.93 29.45
N GLY A 27 -49.86 1.24 30.02
CA GLY A 27 -49.39 1.44 31.40
C GLY A 27 -48.66 2.78 31.59
N HIS A 28 -48.85 3.38 32.76
CA HIS A 28 -48.63 4.81 33.07
C HIS A 28 -47.17 5.34 33.03
N ASN A 29 -46.12 4.53 32.82
CA ASN A 29 -44.76 5.03 33.15
C ASN A 29 -43.83 5.45 32.01
N ASP A 30 -44.06 5.13 30.73
CA ASP A 30 -42.98 5.28 29.73
C ASP A 30 -43.40 5.85 28.35
N ALA A 31 -44.60 6.42 28.20
CA ALA A 31 -45.00 7.10 26.96
C ALA A 31 -44.56 8.58 27.00
N GLN A 32 -43.57 8.95 26.18
CA GLN A 32 -42.99 10.30 26.22
C GLN A 32 -43.60 11.30 25.24
N GLU A 33 -44.18 10.86 24.11
CA GLU A 33 -44.72 11.78 23.09
C GLU A 33 -45.62 11.02 22.09
N ILE A 34 -46.74 11.65 21.69
CA ILE A 34 -47.59 11.20 20.57
C ILE A 34 -47.53 12.26 19.48
N ILE A 35 -47.06 11.88 18.29
CA ILE A 35 -47.04 12.76 17.11
C ILE A 35 -48.00 12.16 16.09
N SER A 36 -49.08 12.89 15.78
CA SER A 36 -50.01 12.55 14.71
C SER A 36 -49.74 13.43 13.50
N ASN A 37 -49.57 12.82 12.34
CA ASN A 37 -49.75 13.48 11.04
C ASN A 37 -50.86 12.76 10.28
N ASN A 38 -51.39 13.38 9.22
CA ASN A 38 -52.57 12.91 8.46
C ASN A 38 -52.49 11.47 7.91
N GLU A 39 -51.35 10.78 8.06
CA GLU A 39 -51.10 9.44 7.55
C GLU A 39 -50.66 8.42 8.62
N ASN A 40 -50.15 8.84 9.80
CA ASN A 40 -49.67 7.91 10.83
C ASN A 40 -49.84 8.45 12.26
N VAL A 41 -50.08 7.53 13.20
CA VAL A 41 -49.93 7.79 14.64
C VAL A 41 -48.62 7.17 15.10
N LEU A 42 -47.68 8.02 15.53
CA LEU A 42 -46.38 7.59 16.06
C LEU A 42 -46.41 7.63 17.59
N LEU A 43 -46.17 6.47 18.21
CA LEU A 43 -46.07 6.31 19.66
C LEU A 43 -44.60 6.07 20.05
N LYS A 44 -44.00 7.00 20.81
CA LYS A 44 -42.65 6.80 21.37
C LYS A 44 -42.73 6.12 22.73
N TYR A 45 -42.02 4.98 22.87
CA TYR A 45 -41.89 4.21 24.10
C TYR A 45 -40.43 3.78 24.31
N ASN A 46 -39.78 4.21 25.40
CA ASN A 46 -38.38 3.85 25.76
C ASN A 46 -37.40 3.86 24.57
N ASN A 47 -37.24 5.02 23.91
CA ASN A 47 -36.41 5.25 22.72
C ASN A 47 -36.80 4.45 21.45
N ASN A 48 -37.91 3.70 21.47
CA ASN A 48 -38.47 3.04 20.29
C ASN A 48 -39.66 3.83 19.75
N THR A 49 -39.79 3.85 18.43
CA THR A 49 -40.94 4.44 17.72
C THR A 49 -41.84 3.32 17.23
N ILE A 50 -43.07 3.27 17.72
CA ILE A 50 -44.12 2.36 17.25
C ILE A 50 -44.92 3.11 16.19
N ASN A 51 -44.87 2.61 14.95
CA ASN A 51 -45.66 3.15 13.84
C ASN A 51 -46.94 2.33 13.68
N ILE A 52 -48.10 2.95 13.86
CA ILE A 52 -49.40 2.34 13.60
C ILE A 52 -49.93 2.91 12.29
N SER A 53 -49.65 2.22 11.18
CA SER A 53 -50.21 2.55 9.86
C SER A 53 -51.53 1.79 9.69
N SER A 54 -52.67 2.45 9.91
CA SER A 54 -53.97 1.90 9.50
C SER A 54 -54.37 2.53 8.17
N GLY A 55 -54.62 1.71 7.15
CA GLY A 55 -55.17 2.15 5.85
C GLY A 55 -56.65 2.59 5.92
N ILE A 56 -57.08 3.20 7.02
CA ILE A 56 -58.46 3.62 7.27
C ILE A 56 -58.40 5.08 7.71
N TYR A 57 -58.88 5.96 6.84
CA TYR A 57 -58.73 7.42 6.96
C TYR A 57 -59.75 8.05 7.91
N GLY A 58 -59.37 9.16 8.54
CA GLY A 58 -60.29 10.11 9.18
C GLY A 58 -59.81 10.61 10.53
N ASP A 59 -59.14 11.76 10.54
CA ASP A 59 -58.80 12.49 11.76
C ASP A 59 -60.07 13.05 12.44
N ASN A 60 -60.20 12.84 13.76
CA ASN A 60 -60.90 13.79 14.63
C ASN A 60 -60.56 13.59 16.10
N TYR A 61 -59.94 14.61 16.70
CA TYR A 61 -59.53 14.65 18.11
C TYR A 61 -60.69 14.87 19.10
N ASN A 62 -61.95 14.90 18.64
CA ASN A 62 -63.12 15.27 19.45
C ASN A 62 -64.32 14.29 19.38
N GLY A 63 -64.07 13.01 19.09
CA GLY A 63 -65.09 11.97 19.29
C GLY A 63 -66.29 11.98 18.32
N GLN A 64 -66.21 12.69 17.19
CA GLN A 64 -67.21 12.60 16.12
C GLN A 64 -66.69 11.75 14.94
N PRO A 65 -67.57 10.99 14.26
CA PRO A 65 -67.18 10.20 13.08
C PRO A 65 -66.63 11.11 11.98
N PRO A 66 -65.59 10.68 11.23
CA PRO A 66 -65.13 11.42 10.07
C PRO A 66 -66.24 11.47 9.01
N TYR A 67 -66.48 12.64 8.42
CA TYR A 67 -67.45 12.78 7.32
C TYR A 67 -66.93 12.05 6.07
N GLY A 68 -67.51 10.88 5.78
CA GLY A 68 -67.21 10.03 4.62
C GLY A 68 -67.61 8.58 4.85
N ASP A 69 -67.64 7.75 3.80
CA ASP A 69 -68.09 6.34 3.79
C ASP A 69 -67.17 5.36 4.57
N ASN A 70 -66.44 5.83 5.59
CA ASN A 70 -65.53 5.00 6.35
C ASN A 70 -66.29 4.19 7.40
N HIS A 71 -66.28 2.87 7.23
CA HIS A 71 -67.02 1.92 8.06
C HIS A 71 -66.41 1.69 9.47
N ALA A 72 -65.22 2.23 9.76
CA ALA A 72 -64.58 2.19 11.09
C ALA A 72 -63.60 3.37 11.31
N TRP A 73 -63.37 3.79 12.56
CA TRP A 73 -62.33 4.76 12.94
C TRP A 73 -61.77 4.49 14.34
N ILE A 74 -60.54 4.97 14.60
CA ILE A 74 -59.82 4.79 15.87
C ILE A 74 -59.81 6.11 16.64
N VAL A 75 -60.11 6.05 17.94
CA VAL A 75 -60.04 7.18 18.86
C VAL A 75 -59.10 6.85 20.01
N VAL A 76 -58.21 7.78 20.35
CA VAL A 76 -57.38 7.70 21.56
C VAL A 76 -58.04 8.55 22.64
N GLU A 77 -58.46 7.94 23.74
CA GLU A 77 -59.11 8.64 24.84
C GLU A 77 -58.31 8.50 26.13
N GLN A 78 -58.17 9.60 26.86
CA GLN A 78 -57.69 9.60 28.22
C GLN A 78 -58.90 9.40 29.14
N LEU A 79 -58.97 8.25 29.81
CA LEU A 79 -60.01 7.98 30.79
C LEU A 79 -59.40 8.04 32.19
N ASP A 80 -60.08 8.74 33.10
CA ASP A 80 -59.74 8.67 34.51
C ASP A 80 -59.95 7.24 35.00
N GLY A 81 -58.89 6.64 35.54
CA GLY A 81 -58.94 5.26 36.00
C GLY A 81 -60.02 5.07 37.06
N LEU A 82 -60.96 4.15 36.82
CA LEU A 82 -61.78 3.60 37.90
C LEU A 82 -60.82 3.04 38.97
N HIS A 83 -60.99 3.53 40.20
CA HIS A 83 -60.18 3.21 41.38
C HIS A 83 -58.76 3.83 41.42
N GLY A 84 -58.66 5.17 41.37
CA GLY A 84 -57.53 5.91 41.96
C GLY A 84 -56.15 5.69 41.32
N THR A 85 -56.09 5.16 40.09
CA THR A 85 -54.84 4.85 39.38
C THR A 85 -54.61 5.81 38.21
N GLY A 86 -54.66 7.12 38.48
CA GLY A 86 -54.33 8.18 37.51
C GLY A 86 -55.12 8.15 36.19
N PRO A 87 -54.88 9.11 35.30
CA PRO A 87 -55.46 9.07 33.96
C PRO A 87 -54.74 7.99 33.13
N LYS A 88 -55.52 7.11 32.49
CA LYS A 88 -55.02 6.04 31.62
C LYS A 88 -55.41 6.31 30.18
N TRP A 89 -54.49 6.04 29.26
CA TRP A 89 -54.74 6.19 27.82
C TRP A 89 -55.25 4.88 27.22
N TRP A 90 -56.35 4.98 26.49
CA TRP A 90 -57.05 3.86 25.90
C TRP A 90 -57.23 4.08 24.40
N LEU A 91 -57.08 3.01 23.62
CA LEU A 91 -57.32 3.02 22.19
C LEU A 91 -58.66 2.33 21.89
N ARG A 92 -59.59 3.08 21.31
CA ARG A 92 -60.96 2.67 21.01
C ARG A 92 -61.17 2.54 19.51
N LEU A 93 -61.74 1.43 19.06
CA LEU A 93 -62.20 1.26 17.68
C LEU A 93 -63.72 1.38 17.64
N ASN A 94 -64.22 2.25 16.78
CA ASN A 94 -65.65 2.42 16.52
C ASN A 94 -65.98 1.94 15.10
N VAL A 95 -67.10 1.22 14.96
CA VAL A 95 -67.51 0.59 13.70
C VAL A 95 -69.01 0.80 13.47
N LEU A 96 -69.40 1.12 12.23
CA LEU A 96 -70.79 1.46 11.85
C LEU A 96 -71.62 0.29 11.32
N ASN A 97 -71.01 -0.89 11.14
CA ASN A 97 -71.69 -2.06 10.55
C ASN A 97 -71.50 -3.32 11.40
N ASN A 98 -72.63 -3.94 11.76
CA ASN A 98 -72.71 -5.16 12.57
C ASN A 98 -72.00 -6.37 11.92
N GLY A 99 -71.97 -6.44 10.58
CA GLY A 99 -71.25 -7.50 9.86
C GLY A 99 -69.73 -7.41 10.00
N PHE A 100 -69.19 -6.20 10.17
CA PHE A 100 -67.76 -5.96 10.37
C PHE A 100 -67.37 -6.16 11.85
N PHE A 101 -68.28 -5.87 12.79
CA PHE A 101 -68.08 -6.12 14.21
C PHE A 101 -67.96 -7.62 14.54
N ASN A 102 -68.77 -8.46 13.90
CA ASN A 102 -68.67 -9.92 14.06
C ASN A 102 -67.36 -10.49 13.47
N ALA A 103 -66.85 -9.92 12.37
CA ALA A 103 -65.54 -10.30 11.83
C ALA A 103 -64.37 -9.88 12.74
N VAL A 104 -64.54 -8.86 13.58
CA VAL A 104 -63.56 -8.43 14.58
C VAL A 104 -63.64 -9.27 15.87
N GLN A 105 -64.81 -9.82 16.24
CA GLN A 105 -64.87 -10.79 17.35
C GLN A 105 -64.21 -12.14 17.03
N ASP A 106 -64.14 -12.54 15.75
CA ASP A 106 -63.36 -13.71 15.33
C ASP A 106 -61.82 -13.48 15.43
N ILE A 107 -61.37 -12.26 15.77
CA ILE A 107 -59.97 -11.90 16.06
C ILE A 107 -59.55 -12.30 17.49
N ASN A 108 -60.37 -13.07 18.23
CA ASN A 108 -59.98 -13.72 19.49
C ASN A 108 -58.79 -14.71 19.37
N ASN A 109 -58.17 -14.82 18.19
CA ASN A 109 -56.93 -15.55 17.93
C ASN A 109 -55.72 -14.65 17.57
N ILE A 110 -55.62 -13.40 18.06
CA ILE A 110 -54.29 -12.74 18.13
C ILE A 110 -53.54 -13.34 19.31
N THR A 111 -52.98 -14.53 19.12
CA THR A 111 -51.93 -15.07 19.96
C THR A 111 -50.63 -14.33 19.62
N ALA A 112 -50.22 -13.45 20.54
CA ALA A 112 -48.92 -12.78 20.62
C ALA A 112 -48.59 -11.74 19.53
N ILE A 113 -48.55 -10.46 19.93
CA ILE A 113 -47.70 -9.46 19.29
C ILE A 113 -46.25 -9.83 19.66
N GLU A 114 -45.52 -10.48 18.74
CA GLU A 114 -44.09 -10.74 18.90
C GLU A 114 -43.31 -9.41 18.85
N ILE A 115 -42.77 -9.00 20.01
CA ILE A 115 -41.79 -7.92 20.07
C ILE A 115 -40.45 -8.50 19.60
N ASN A 116 -40.14 -8.39 18.31
CA ASN A 116 -38.88 -8.85 17.73
C ASN A 116 -37.75 -7.86 18.09
N THR A 117 -37.13 -8.04 19.25
CA THR A 117 -35.91 -7.30 19.62
C THR A 117 -34.67 -7.94 18.99
N PHE A 118 -34.09 -7.27 17.99
CA PHE A 118 -32.82 -7.66 17.36
C PHE A 118 -31.65 -7.23 18.26
N LEU A 119 -31.05 -8.18 18.98
CA LEU A 119 -29.83 -7.93 19.77
C LEU A 119 -28.70 -8.87 19.32
N PRO A 120 -27.49 -8.33 19.04
CA PRO A 120 -27.11 -6.91 18.95
C PRO A 120 -27.51 -6.25 17.60
N ALA A 121 -27.59 -4.91 17.58
CA ALA A 121 -27.97 -4.12 16.38
C ALA A 121 -26.86 -4.05 15.31
N SER A 122 -25.63 -4.36 15.69
CA SER A 122 -24.45 -4.43 14.81
C SER A 122 -23.46 -5.44 15.35
N LEU A 123 -22.67 -6.05 14.48
CA LEU A 123 -21.60 -6.97 14.85
C LEU A 123 -20.23 -6.39 14.51
N HIS A 124 -19.26 -6.66 15.37
CA HIS A 124 -17.88 -6.23 15.18
C HIS A 124 -16.94 -7.41 15.36
N PHE A 125 -16.09 -7.64 14.37
CA PHE A 125 -15.06 -8.67 14.40
C PHE A 125 -13.68 -8.01 14.34
N GLU A 126 -12.72 -8.64 15.01
CA GLU A 126 -11.30 -8.36 14.84
C GLU A 126 -10.58 -9.68 14.57
N GLY A 127 -9.56 -9.63 13.72
CA GLY A 127 -8.80 -10.80 13.33
C GLY A 127 -7.36 -10.47 13.00
N VAL A 128 -6.53 -11.50 13.04
CA VAL A 128 -5.14 -11.44 12.58
C VAL A 128 -4.97 -12.50 11.51
N LYS A 129 -4.53 -12.08 10.33
CA LYS A 129 -4.43 -12.96 9.16
C LYS A 129 -3.57 -14.19 9.48
N ASP A 130 -4.07 -15.36 9.08
CA ASP A 130 -3.43 -16.67 9.24
C ASP A 130 -3.23 -17.09 10.71
N PHE A 131 -3.98 -16.50 11.64
CA PHE A 131 -3.75 -16.71 13.07
C PHE A 131 -5.02 -16.74 13.91
N CYS A 132 -5.72 -15.61 14.02
CA CYS A 132 -6.91 -15.50 14.86
C CYS A 132 -8.13 -15.53 13.97
N GLU A 133 -8.74 -16.71 13.89
CA GLU A 133 -10.04 -16.84 13.26
C GLU A 133 -11.08 -16.08 14.09
N PRO A 134 -11.88 -15.22 13.44
CA PRO A 134 -12.92 -14.48 14.15
C PRO A 134 -13.89 -15.46 14.78
N VAL A 135 -14.17 -15.28 16.07
CA VAL A 135 -15.13 -16.12 16.79
C VAL A 135 -16.53 -15.82 16.26
N ALA A 136 -17.29 -16.87 15.95
CA ALA A 136 -18.67 -16.71 15.50
C ALA A 136 -19.50 -15.97 16.54
N GLN A 137 -20.23 -14.94 16.10
CA GLN A 137 -21.17 -14.21 16.93
C GLN A 137 -22.58 -14.71 16.64
N VAL A 138 -23.31 -15.00 17.72
CA VAL A 138 -24.65 -15.59 17.63
C VAL A 138 -25.71 -14.51 17.83
N LEU A 139 -26.62 -14.41 16.86
CA LEU A 139 -27.79 -13.55 16.89
C LEU A 139 -29.00 -14.42 17.29
N ASN A 140 -29.45 -14.30 18.54
CA ASN A 140 -30.58 -15.08 19.05
C ASN A 140 -31.90 -14.43 18.64
N GLN A 141 -32.77 -15.17 17.93
CA GLN A 141 -34.07 -14.65 17.49
C GLN A 141 -35.20 -15.67 17.47
N THR A 142 -36.40 -15.14 17.65
CA THR A 142 -37.68 -15.80 17.40
C THR A 142 -38.24 -15.21 16.11
N TYR A 143 -38.33 -15.99 15.03
CA TYR A 143 -39.00 -15.54 13.81
C TYR A 143 -40.39 -16.17 13.77
N GLY A 144 -41.47 -15.42 13.96
CA GLY A 144 -42.84 -15.91 13.74
C GLY A 144 -43.18 -16.24 12.27
N PHE A 145 -42.18 -16.31 11.39
CA PHE A 145 -42.32 -16.46 9.94
C PHE A 145 -41.12 -17.23 9.32
N ASN A 146 -41.27 -17.62 8.05
CA ASN A 146 -40.19 -18.24 7.29
C ASN A 146 -39.19 -17.17 6.83
N PHE A 147 -37.90 -17.38 7.06
CA PHE A 147 -36.87 -16.41 6.73
C PHE A 147 -35.82 -16.95 5.75
N THR A 148 -35.22 -16.04 4.99
CA THR A 148 -34.03 -16.26 4.16
C THR A 148 -32.98 -15.19 4.46
N ILE A 149 -31.71 -15.56 4.35
CA ILE A 149 -30.58 -14.68 4.64
C ILE A 149 -29.85 -14.32 3.35
N GLU A 150 -29.58 -13.02 3.19
CA GLU A 150 -28.64 -12.50 2.21
C GLU A 150 -27.53 -11.77 2.96
N ALA A 151 -26.28 -12.15 2.76
CA ALA A 151 -25.14 -11.60 3.47
C ALA A 151 -24.03 -11.17 2.51
N SER A 152 -23.13 -10.30 2.96
CA SER A 152 -21.91 -9.97 2.21
C SER A 152 -21.08 -11.23 1.95
N SER A 153 -20.45 -11.33 0.78
CA SER A 153 -19.79 -12.56 0.29
C SER A 153 -18.63 -13.08 1.15
N TRP A 154 -18.08 -12.23 2.01
CA TRP A 154 -17.02 -12.56 2.95
C TRP A 154 -17.54 -12.99 4.33
N LEU A 155 -18.86 -13.16 4.50
CA LEU A 155 -19.48 -13.69 5.71
C LEU A 155 -20.06 -15.08 5.47
N GLN A 156 -19.95 -15.93 6.48
CA GLN A 156 -20.67 -17.20 6.58
C GLN A 156 -21.77 -17.04 7.64
N VAL A 157 -23.01 -17.32 7.24
CA VAL A 157 -24.18 -17.26 8.13
C VAL A 157 -24.88 -18.60 8.13
N THR A 158 -25.07 -19.18 9.32
CA THR A 158 -25.71 -20.49 9.51
C THR A 158 -26.78 -20.43 10.60
N PRO A 159 -28.02 -20.87 10.34
CA PRO A 159 -28.56 -21.28 9.04
C PRO A 159 -28.84 -20.09 8.11
N ASN A 160 -28.88 -20.33 6.79
CA ASN A 160 -29.16 -19.31 5.76
C ASN A 160 -30.66 -19.22 5.38
N SER A 161 -31.49 -20.11 5.89
CA SER A 161 -32.96 -20.06 5.82
C SER A 161 -33.57 -20.93 6.91
N GLY A 162 -34.80 -20.65 7.34
CA GLY A 162 -35.47 -21.43 8.37
C GLY A 162 -36.91 -21.00 8.64
N THR A 163 -37.52 -21.64 9.62
CA THR A 163 -38.88 -21.38 10.10
C THR A 163 -38.87 -21.27 11.63
N GLY A 164 -39.61 -20.34 12.21
CA GLY A 164 -39.71 -20.24 13.67
C GLY A 164 -38.48 -19.61 14.34
N ALA A 165 -38.32 -19.84 15.64
CA ALA A 165 -37.18 -19.34 16.41
C ALA A 165 -35.88 -20.08 16.10
N THR A 166 -34.84 -19.35 15.70
CA THR A 166 -33.52 -19.94 15.43
C THR A 166 -32.42 -18.91 15.67
N ALA A 167 -31.31 -19.36 16.28
CA ALA A 167 -30.11 -18.56 16.45
C ALA A 167 -29.29 -18.55 15.14
N LEU A 168 -28.90 -17.37 14.66
CA LEU A 168 -28.00 -17.23 13.51
C LEU A 168 -26.56 -17.12 14.00
N SER A 169 -25.71 -18.06 13.60
CA SER A 169 -24.26 -17.98 13.77
C SER A 169 -23.67 -17.21 12.60
N ILE A 170 -22.97 -16.11 12.88
CA ILE A 170 -22.36 -15.23 11.88
C ILE A 170 -20.85 -15.19 12.14
N VAL A 171 -20.07 -15.52 11.10
CA VAL A 171 -18.60 -15.50 11.17
C VAL A 171 -18.02 -15.00 9.84
N PRO A 172 -17.00 -14.12 9.84
CA PRO A 172 -16.26 -13.82 8.61
C PRO A 172 -15.61 -15.06 8.00
N ALA A 173 -15.31 -14.99 6.71
CA ALA A 173 -14.59 -16.02 5.99
C ALA A 173 -13.21 -16.27 6.64
N PRO A 174 -12.66 -17.49 6.53
CA PRO A 174 -11.40 -17.83 7.15
C PRO A 174 -10.28 -16.86 6.80
N THR A 175 -9.51 -16.43 7.79
CA THR A 175 -8.50 -15.39 7.62
C THR A 175 -7.46 -15.66 6.50
N PRO A 176 -7.08 -16.91 6.17
CA PRO A 176 -6.18 -17.17 5.04
C PRO A 176 -6.74 -16.75 3.68
N THR A 177 -8.06 -16.76 3.53
CA THR A 177 -8.74 -16.42 2.27
C THR A 177 -9.01 -14.92 2.11
N MET A 178 -8.84 -14.13 3.17
CA MET A 178 -9.10 -12.69 3.18
C MET A 178 -7.82 -11.86 3.09
N LEU A 179 -7.90 -10.64 2.53
CA LEU A 179 -6.78 -9.69 2.51
C LEU A 179 -6.79 -8.84 3.78
N VAL A 180 -5.62 -8.40 4.24
CA VAL A 180 -5.52 -7.49 5.39
C VAL A 180 -6.23 -6.17 5.06
N GLY A 181 -7.11 -5.70 5.94
CA GLY A 181 -7.90 -4.49 5.71
C GLY A 181 -9.13 -4.38 6.62
N SER A 182 -9.85 -3.27 6.46
CA SER A 182 -11.13 -3.04 7.13
C SER A 182 -12.27 -3.35 6.17
N TYR A 183 -13.20 -4.16 6.63
CA TYR A 183 -14.38 -4.60 5.88
C TYR A 183 -15.64 -4.05 6.52
N VAL A 184 -16.57 -3.60 5.69
CA VAL A 184 -17.92 -3.18 6.08
C VAL A 184 -18.90 -4.00 5.26
N GLY A 185 -19.91 -4.57 5.91
CA GLY A 185 -20.86 -5.47 5.28
C GLY A 185 -22.16 -5.55 6.05
N PHE A 186 -23.00 -6.49 5.63
CA PHE A 186 -24.36 -6.60 6.11
C PHE A 186 -24.85 -8.05 6.15
N VAL A 187 -25.85 -8.27 6.98
CA VAL A 187 -26.74 -9.45 6.97
C VAL A 187 -28.17 -8.96 6.87
N ASN A 188 -28.81 -9.29 5.74
CA ASN A 188 -30.21 -8.99 5.45
C ASN A 188 -31.07 -10.20 5.80
N ILE A 189 -32.07 -9.99 6.63
CA ILE A 189 -33.08 -10.99 6.98
C ILE A 189 -34.34 -10.67 6.18
N LYS A 190 -34.78 -11.62 5.33
CA LYS A 190 -35.92 -11.46 4.43
C LYS A 190 -37.00 -12.49 4.72
N ASN A 191 -38.26 -12.13 4.45
CA ASN A 191 -39.38 -13.05 4.34
C ASN A 191 -39.90 -12.97 2.89
N GLY A 192 -39.51 -13.94 2.06
CA GLY A 192 -39.72 -13.85 0.61
C GLY A 192 -39.00 -12.63 0.02
N ALA A 193 -39.76 -11.73 -0.62
CA ALA A 193 -39.23 -10.49 -1.20
C ALA A 193 -39.12 -9.32 -0.20
N ILE A 194 -39.71 -9.45 0.99
CA ILE A 194 -39.78 -8.37 1.98
C ILE A 194 -38.51 -8.37 2.83
N LEU A 195 -37.79 -7.24 2.84
CA LEU A 195 -36.66 -7.02 3.74
C LEU A 195 -37.16 -6.66 5.13
N TYR A 196 -36.85 -7.50 6.12
CA TYR A 196 -37.32 -7.33 7.49
C TYR A 196 -36.29 -6.60 8.37
N LYS A 197 -35.00 -6.93 8.21
CA LYS A 197 -33.92 -6.30 8.98
C LYS A 197 -32.59 -6.30 8.24
N VAL A 198 -31.79 -5.27 8.49
CA VAL A 198 -30.38 -5.19 8.15
C VAL A 198 -29.55 -5.13 9.44
N ILE A 199 -28.55 -6.00 9.55
CA ILE A 199 -27.53 -5.97 10.60
C ILE A 199 -26.22 -5.53 9.96
N ASN A 200 -25.67 -4.41 10.42
CA ASN A 200 -24.39 -3.90 9.93
C ASN A 200 -23.24 -4.64 10.61
N ILE A 201 -22.22 -5.00 9.82
CA ILE A 201 -21.05 -5.74 10.29
C ILE A 201 -19.78 -5.01 9.90
N THR A 202 -18.87 -4.89 10.86
CA THR A 202 -17.51 -4.37 10.64
C THR A 202 -16.49 -5.43 11.00
N TYR A 203 -15.44 -5.56 10.20
CA TYR A 203 -14.35 -6.51 10.46
C TYR A 203 -12.99 -5.88 10.18
N ASN A 204 -12.12 -5.83 11.19
CA ASN A 204 -10.74 -5.37 11.05
C ASN A 204 -9.79 -6.57 11.02
N LEU A 205 -9.26 -6.89 9.84
CA LEU A 205 -8.22 -7.93 9.68
C LEU A 205 -6.84 -7.28 9.63
N THR A 206 -5.98 -7.60 10.59
CA THR A 206 -4.62 -7.05 10.73
C THR A 206 -3.52 -8.10 10.45
N THR A 207 -2.26 -7.68 10.38
CA THR A 207 -1.08 -8.58 10.30
C THR A 207 -0.04 -8.17 11.34
N ILE A 208 0.71 -9.15 11.87
CA ILE A 208 1.83 -8.95 12.80
C ILE A 208 3.09 -8.40 12.11
N VAL A 209 3.22 -8.63 10.80
CA VAL A 209 4.33 -8.11 10.00
C VAL A 209 3.75 -7.35 8.83
N LYS A 210 3.88 -6.03 8.88
CA LYS A 210 3.53 -5.18 7.75
C LYS A 210 4.77 -4.95 6.90
N THR A 211 4.80 -5.56 5.72
CA THR A 211 5.81 -5.24 4.71
C THR A 211 5.49 -3.89 4.06
N PRO A 212 6.50 -3.04 3.78
CA PRO A 212 6.37 -1.87 2.92
C PRO A 212 6.60 -2.20 1.44
N TYR A 213 6.92 -3.46 1.12
CA TYR A 213 7.36 -3.90 -0.21
C TYR A 213 6.22 -4.54 -0.98
N GLN A 214 6.25 -4.39 -2.30
CA GLN A 214 5.28 -5.00 -3.20
C GLN A 214 5.59 -6.48 -3.39
N TYR A 215 4.59 -7.33 -3.17
CA TYR A 215 4.61 -8.73 -3.58
C TYR A 215 4.29 -8.79 -5.07
N LYS A 216 5.14 -9.44 -5.89
CA LYS A 216 5.09 -9.50 -7.37
C LYS A 216 5.59 -8.25 -8.13
N GLY A 217 5.97 -7.18 -7.45
CA GLY A 217 6.64 -6.02 -8.04
C GLY A 217 8.16 -6.06 -7.83
N VAL A 218 8.89 -5.17 -8.52
CA VAL A 218 10.32 -4.95 -8.27
C VAL A 218 10.48 -3.85 -7.22
N ASN A 219 11.14 -4.18 -6.12
CA ASN A 219 11.50 -3.21 -5.08
C ASN A 219 12.96 -2.78 -5.23
N PHE A 220 13.36 -1.69 -4.60
CA PHE A 220 14.71 -1.14 -4.72
C PHE A 220 15.45 -1.18 -3.39
N THR A 221 16.68 -1.70 -3.41
CA THR A 221 17.47 -1.97 -2.20
C THR A 221 17.90 -0.73 -1.41
N LEU A 222 18.02 0.44 -2.04
CA LEU A 222 18.39 1.69 -1.37
C LEU A 222 17.18 2.54 -0.96
N ASP A 223 15.96 2.13 -1.30
CA ASP A 223 14.75 2.80 -0.82
C ASP A 223 14.71 2.74 0.73
N THR A 224 14.33 3.86 1.35
CA THR A 224 14.23 3.96 2.81
C THR A 224 12.87 3.43 3.28
N LYS A 225 12.71 2.10 3.19
CA LYS A 225 11.52 1.34 3.58
C LYS A 225 11.85 0.38 4.72
N TYR A 226 10.88 0.14 5.61
CA TYR A 226 11.06 -0.68 6.81
C TYR A 226 9.92 -1.67 6.98
N PHE A 227 10.25 -2.93 7.28
CA PHE A 227 9.30 -3.86 7.87
C PHE A 227 8.88 -3.35 9.24
N ASN A 228 7.58 -3.39 9.52
CA ASN A 228 7.05 -3.08 10.84
C ASN A 228 6.55 -4.37 11.48
N PHE A 229 7.05 -4.65 12.67
CA PHE A 229 6.64 -5.78 13.48
C PHE A 229 5.74 -5.27 14.60
N LYS A 230 4.59 -5.92 14.79
CA LYS A 230 3.64 -5.61 15.85
C LYS A 230 3.25 -6.89 16.58
N SER A 231 3.39 -6.87 17.89
CA SER A 231 2.83 -7.91 18.76
C SER A 231 1.62 -7.40 19.54
N GLN A 232 0.74 -8.33 19.91
CA GLN A 232 -0.31 -8.13 20.91
C GLN A 232 0.15 -8.49 22.33
N ASN A 233 1.29 -9.17 22.48
CA ASN A 233 1.87 -9.53 23.76
C ASN A 233 3.06 -8.61 24.07
N SER A 234 3.09 -8.04 25.27
CA SER A 234 4.20 -7.19 25.71
C SER A 234 5.44 -7.97 26.14
N ASP A 235 5.33 -9.28 26.41
CA ASP A 235 6.43 -10.15 26.83
C ASP A 235 6.98 -11.02 25.68
N THR A 236 7.01 -10.48 24.46
CA THR A 236 7.55 -11.19 23.29
C THR A 236 8.59 -10.40 22.54
N TYR A 237 9.37 -11.12 21.73
CA TYR A 237 10.27 -10.56 20.73
C TYR A 237 10.17 -11.34 19.42
N PHE A 238 10.64 -10.75 18.32
CA PHE A 238 10.69 -11.43 17.02
C PHE A 238 12.10 -11.89 16.70
N GLN A 239 12.25 -13.13 16.27
CA GLN A 239 13.43 -13.65 15.62
C GLN A 239 13.12 -13.76 14.12
N THR A 240 13.88 -13.05 13.30
CA THR A 240 13.73 -13.10 11.85
C THR A 240 14.88 -13.90 11.23
N ASN A 241 14.60 -14.65 10.18
CA ASN A 241 15.60 -15.26 9.32
C ASN A 241 15.31 -14.84 7.88
N ALA A 242 16.09 -13.89 7.38
CA ALA A 242 15.99 -13.45 6.00
C ALA A 242 16.78 -14.42 5.11
N ILE A 243 16.06 -15.15 4.26
CA ILE A 243 16.63 -16.01 3.23
C ILE A 243 16.76 -15.16 1.97
N ILE A 244 17.99 -14.77 1.66
CA ILE A 244 18.31 -13.86 0.57
C ILE A 244 19.02 -14.66 -0.52
N LYS A 245 18.48 -14.63 -1.74
CA LYS A 245 19.11 -15.23 -2.92
C LYS A 245 19.56 -14.11 -3.85
N VAL A 246 20.86 -14.05 -4.12
CA VAL A 246 21.48 -13.06 -5.01
C VAL A 246 22.09 -13.76 -6.21
N PHE A 247 22.09 -13.10 -7.36
CA PHE A 247 22.59 -13.66 -8.62
C PHE A 247 23.93 -13.03 -9.00
N SER A 248 24.80 -13.83 -9.61
CA SER A 248 26.06 -13.36 -10.21
C SER A 248 25.79 -12.50 -11.44
N PHE A 249 26.73 -11.60 -11.73
CA PHE A 249 26.67 -10.82 -12.96
C PHE A 249 26.89 -11.73 -14.17
N PHE A 250 26.20 -11.42 -15.27
CA PHE A 250 26.29 -12.07 -16.58
C PHE A 250 25.84 -13.54 -16.62
N THR A 251 25.43 -14.12 -15.49
CA THR A 251 24.99 -15.51 -15.37
C THR A 251 23.75 -15.62 -14.48
N ASP A 252 23.12 -16.79 -14.50
CA ASP A 252 22.00 -17.11 -13.61
C ASP A 252 22.44 -17.85 -12.34
N THR A 253 23.74 -17.86 -12.06
CA THR A 253 24.29 -18.52 -10.88
C THR A 253 23.84 -17.77 -9.63
N ALA A 254 23.12 -18.46 -8.75
CA ALA A 254 22.59 -17.88 -7.52
C ALA A 254 23.40 -18.31 -6.29
N LYS A 255 23.51 -17.41 -5.31
CA LYS A 255 24.02 -17.67 -3.97
C LYS A 255 22.91 -17.40 -2.97
N ILE A 256 22.60 -18.38 -2.12
CA ILE A 256 21.63 -18.26 -1.03
C ILE A 256 22.37 -17.93 0.26
N ILE A 257 21.88 -16.93 0.98
CA ILE A 257 22.48 -16.40 2.20
C ILE A 257 21.36 -16.27 3.22
N GLN A 258 21.56 -16.83 4.41
CA GLN A 258 20.63 -16.70 5.52
C GLN A 258 21.16 -15.67 6.51
N VAL A 259 20.34 -14.68 6.85
CA VAL A 259 20.68 -13.62 7.80
C VAL A 259 19.72 -13.70 8.98
N PRO A 260 20.09 -14.43 10.05
CA PRO A 260 19.31 -14.46 11.28
C PRO A 260 19.46 -13.14 12.03
N GLN A 261 18.37 -12.59 12.53
CA GLN A 261 18.34 -11.38 13.34
C GLN A 261 17.35 -11.53 14.49
N LYS A 262 17.67 -10.89 15.62
CA LYS A 262 16.72 -10.69 16.71
C LYS A 262 16.21 -9.25 16.63
N VAL A 263 14.91 -9.10 16.57
CA VAL A 263 14.18 -7.83 16.51
C VAL A 263 13.42 -7.70 17.82
N LEU A 264 13.94 -6.86 18.72
CA LEU A 264 13.32 -6.58 20.01
C LEU A 264 12.22 -5.54 19.79
N THR A 265 11.00 -5.82 20.25
CA THR A 265 9.92 -4.84 20.22
C THR A 265 10.00 -3.95 21.46
N PHE A 266 10.49 -2.73 21.30
CA PHE A 266 10.29 -1.68 22.31
C PHE A 266 8.92 -1.04 22.06
N GLU A 267 8.06 -0.96 23.07
CA GLU A 267 6.70 -0.39 22.95
C GLU A 267 5.86 -0.96 21.78
N THR A 268 6.01 -2.26 21.47
CA THR A 268 5.25 -3.01 20.46
C THR A 268 5.53 -2.70 18.98
N VAL A 269 6.50 -1.85 18.64
CA VAL A 269 6.84 -1.50 17.24
C VAL A 269 8.35 -1.41 17.02
N GLU A 270 8.87 -2.15 16.05
CA GLU A 270 10.28 -2.07 15.63
C GLU A 270 10.41 -2.02 14.10
N LYS A 271 11.46 -1.35 13.59
CA LYS A 271 11.68 -1.10 12.15
C LYS A 271 12.95 -1.76 11.64
N LEU A 272 12.82 -2.61 10.61
CA LEU A 272 13.96 -3.28 9.99
C LEU A 272 14.08 -2.94 8.49
N ASN A 273 15.24 -2.42 8.07
CA ASN A 273 15.57 -2.19 6.66
C ASN A 273 16.43 -3.34 6.11
N LEU A 274 15.76 -4.31 5.47
CA LEU A 274 16.45 -5.42 4.80
C LEU A 274 17.02 -5.03 3.43
N GLY A 275 16.50 -3.97 2.79
CA GLY A 275 16.97 -3.50 1.48
C GLY A 275 18.47 -3.21 1.46
N ARG A 276 18.98 -2.45 2.45
CA ARG A 276 20.43 -2.13 2.53
C ARG A 276 21.31 -3.34 2.79
N ILE A 277 20.79 -4.35 3.49
CA ILE A 277 21.50 -5.61 3.73
C ILE A 277 21.61 -6.36 2.40
N ILE A 278 20.50 -6.51 1.68
CA ILE A 278 20.49 -7.13 0.34
C ILE A 278 21.47 -6.41 -0.59
N HIS A 279 21.47 -5.07 -0.61
CA HIS A 279 22.39 -4.27 -1.46
C HIS A 279 23.87 -4.63 -1.26
N ARG A 280 24.28 -4.88 -0.01
CA ARG A 280 25.67 -5.24 0.34
C ARG A 280 26.00 -6.68 -0.04
N LEU A 281 25.01 -7.56 -0.02
CA LEU A 281 25.16 -8.97 -0.33
C LEU A 281 25.10 -9.27 -1.84
N MET A 282 24.49 -8.38 -2.64
CA MET A 282 24.49 -8.53 -4.10
C MET A 282 25.90 -8.58 -4.65
N ASN A 283 26.12 -9.43 -5.66
CA ASN A 283 27.41 -9.54 -6.32
C ASN A 283 27.80 -8.22 -7.00
N ARG A 284 29.08 -8.06 -7.30
CA ARG A 284 29.64 -6.94 -8.05
C ARG A 284 30.40 -7.49 -9.24
N PHE A 285 30.56 -6.71 -10.30
CA PHE A 285 31.42 -7.11 -11.41
C PHE A 285 32.88 -6.77 -11.09
N ASP A 286 33.77 -7.73 -11.30
CA ASP A 286 35.21 -7.57 -11.00
C ASP A 286 36.00 -7.05 -12.21
N LYS A 287 35.44 -7.19 -13.42
CA LYS A 287 36.07 -6.78 -14.67
C LYS A 287 35.08 -6.05 -15.57
N LYS A 288 35.60 -5.17 -16.42
CA LYS A 288 34.82 -4.55 -17.49
C LYS A 288 34.29 -5.64 -18.41
N ASN A 289 32.97 -5.83 -18.39
CA ASN A 289 32.28 -6.68 -19.35
C ASN A 289 31.12 -5.94 -20.05
N ASP A 290 31.11 -5.90 -21.38
CA ASP A 290 30.09 -5.18 -22.17
C ASP A 290 28.96 -6.11 -22.64
N TYR A 291 28.76 -7.24 -21.96
CA TYR A 291 27.59 -8.11 -22.16
C TYR A 291 26.30 -7.33 -21.93
N PHE A 292 25.26 -7.69 -22.66
CA PHE A 292 23.96 -7.02 -22.57
C PHE A 292 23.22 -7.34 -21.27
N TYR A 293 23.06 -8.62 -20.95
CA TYR A 293 22.48 -9.08 -19.70
C TYR A 293 23.41 -8.82 -18.52
N GLN A 294 22.90 -8.23 -17.44
CA GLN A 294 23.69 -7.88 -16.26
C GLN A 294 23.41 -8.82 -15.10
N TYR A 295 22.20 -8.85 -14.55
CA TYR A 295 21.85 -9.72 -13.43
C TYR A 295 20.33 -9.88 -13.25
N LYS A 296 19.92 -10.89 -12.50
CA LYS A 296 18.55 -11.15 -12.04
C LYS A 296 18.23 -10.48 -10.70
N TYR A 297 16.96 -10.14 -10.49
CA TYR A 297 16.50 -9.59 -9.21
C TYR A 297 16.90 -10.47 -8.03
N ALA A 298 17.36 -9.85 -6.95
CA ALA A 298 17.54 -10.57 -5.69
C ALA A 298 16.17 -10.98 -5.14
N GLU A 299 16.11 -12.16 -4.54
CA GLU A 299 14.89 -12.69 -3.92
C GLU A 299 15.06 -12.65 -2.39
N LEU A 300 14.03 -12.19 -1.69
CA LEU A 300 13.93 -12.21 -0.24
C LEU A 300 12.72 -13.04 0.17
N GLN A 301 12.95 -14.04 1.01
CA GLN A 301 11.90 -14.67 1.81
C GLN A 301 12.22 -14.42 3.28
N LEU A 302 11.23 -13.97 4.04
CA LEU A 302 11.40 -13.65 5.45
C LEU A 302 10.64 -14.67 6.29
N ASN A 303 11.37 -15.46 7.06
CA ASN A 303 10.79 -16.25 8.14
C ASN A 303 10.81 -15.41 9.43
N VAL A 304 9.68 -15.30 10.11
CA VAL A 304 9.51 -14.49 11.32
C VAL A 304 8.90 -15.35 12.42
N ILE A 305 9.67 -15.58 13.48
CA ILE A 305 9.25 -16.36 14.64
C ILE A 305 9.09 -15.40 15.80
N GLU A 306 7.89 -15.29 16.36
CA GLU A 306 7.70 -14.62 17.64
C GLU A 306 7.96 -15.60 18.78
N LYS A 307 8.67 -15.14 19.81
CA LYS A 307 9.00 -15.93 21.01
C LYS A 307 8.71 -15.15 22.28
N LEU A 308 8.36 -15.85 23.35
CA LEU A 308 8.30 -15.27 24.70
C LEU A 308 9.70 -14.86 25.16
N ILE A 309 9.83 -13.70 25.79
CA ILE A 309 11.10 -13.23 26.36
C ILE A 309 11.53 -14.13 27.53
N SER A 310 10.56 -14.62 28.30
CA SER A 310 10.81 -15.38 29.54
C SER A 310 11.46 -16.76 29.33
N ASN A 311 11.19 -17.44 28.21
CA ASN A 311 11.64 -18.83 28.02
C ASN A 311 11.90 -19.23 26.55
N ASP A 312 11.96 -18.28 25.62
CA ASP A 312 12.14 -18.51 24.18
C ASP A 312 11.10 -19.43 23.52
N THR A 313 9.97 -19.71 24.19
CA THR A 313 8.91 -20.55 23.62
C THR A 313 8.33 -19.85 22.40
N VAL A 314 8.23 -20.59 21.30
CA VAL A 314 7.66 -20.10 20.06
C VAL A 314 6.17 -19.81 20.28
N VAL A 315 5.81 -18.53 20.14
CA VAL A 315 4.42 -18.09 20.13
C VAL A 315 3.82 -18.31 18.74
N ARG A 316 4.57 -17.90 17.69
CA ARG A 316 4.14 -18.10 16.30
C ARG A 316 5.30 -18.07 15.31
N ASN A 317 5.03 -18.53 14.10
CA ASN A 317 5.96 -18.52 12.97
C ASN A 317 5.22 -18.11 11.69
N VAL A 318 5.71 -17.10 10.99
CA VAL A 318 5.13 -16.56 9.75
C VAL A 318 6.20 -16.53 8.68
N ASN A 319 5.86 -16.98 7.48
CA ASN A 319 6.70 -16.86 6.29
C ASN A 319 6.11 -15.80 5.36
N SER A 320 6.95 -14.92 4.83
CA SER A 320 6.55 -14.03 3.76
C SER A 320 6.60 -14.77 2.41
N ASP A 321 5.78 -14.30 1.47
CA ASP A 321 6.01 -14.57 0.05
C ASP A 321 7.38 -14.05 -0.39
N THR A 322 7.84 -14.52 -1.56
CA THR A 322 9.07 -14.01 -2.19
C THR A 322 8.91 -12.56 -2.62
N ILE A 323 9.82 -11.70 -2.18
CA ILE A 323 9.90 -10.29 -2.54
C ILE A 323 11.12 -10.08 -3.45
N PHE A 324 10.92 -9.44 -4.60
CA PHE A 324 12.00 -9.18 -5.56
C PHE A 324 12.63 -7.80 -5.37
N PHE A 325 13.96 -7.74 -5.53
CA PHE A 325 14.75 -6.53 -5.36
C PHE A 325 15.72 -6.29 -6.53
N ALA A 326 15.70 -5.08 -7.08
CA ALA A 326 16.76 -4.52 -7.90
C ALA A 326 17.70 -3.65 -7.04
N ALA A 327 18.97 -3.53 -7.44
CA ALA A 327 19.88 -2.62 -6.76
C ALA A 327 19.48 -1.16 -7.01
N GLY A 328 19.88 -0.23 -6.13
CA GLY A 328 19.65 1.21 -6.34
C GLY A 328 18.36 1.76 -5.75
N LEU A 329 17.87 2.87 -6.31
CA LEU A 329 16.71 3.66 -5.86
C LEU A 329 15.56 3.60 -6.87
N SER A 330 14.31 3.65 -6.41
CA SER A 330 13.13 3.63 -7.28
C SER A 330 12.90 4.91 -8.09
N LYS A 331 13.65 5.99 -7.81
CA LYS A 331 13.48 7.30 -8.45
C LYS A 331 13.63 7.18 -9.97
N GLY A 332 12.61 7.61 -10.71
CA GLY A 332 12.57 7.54 -12.18
C GLY A 332 12.13 6.18 -12.76
N VAL A 333 11.76 5.23 -11.90
CA VAL A 333 11.38 3.84 -12.29
C VAL A 333 10.13 3.38 -11.55
N GLU A 334 9.21 4.30 -11.26
CA GLU A 334 8.09 4.12 -10.32
C GLU A 334 7.08 3.03 -10.70
N ARG A 335 7.13 2.52 -11.93
CA ARG A 335 6.26 1.43 -12.43
C ARG A 335 6.99 0.08 -12.56
N GLY A 336 8.19 -0.05 -11.99
CA GLY A 336 8.96 -1.30 -12.08
C GLY A 336 9.54 -1.58 -13.46
N PHE A 337 9.62 -0.57 -14.33
CA PHE A 337 10.28 -0.60 -15.63
C PHE A 337 10.84 0.78 -15.97
N GLY A 338 11.96 0.84 -16.69
CA GLY A 338 12.58 2.12 -17.09
C GLY A 338 14.11 2.12 -17.01
N PHE A 339 14.70 3.32 -17.01
CA PHE A 339 16.14 3.50 -17.00
C PHE A 339 16.71 3.62 -15.58
N LEU A 340 17.71 2.80 -15.28
CA LEU A 340 18.40 2.73 -14.00
C LEU A 340 19.54 3.75 -13.98
N ASN A 341 19.16 5.02 -13.85
CA ASN A 341 20.09 6.15 -13.80
C ASN A 341 19.59 7.18 -12.78
N ILE A 342 20.50 7.76 -12.00
CA ILE A 342 20.11 8.80 -11.05
C ILE A 342 19.82 10.12 -11.76
N ASN A 343 20.53 10.38 -12.87
CA ASN A 343 20.29 11.53 -13.71
C ASN A 343 19.22 11.20 -14.75
N GLN A 344 18.04 11.77 -14.59
CA GLN A 344 16.91 11.62 -15.52
C GLN A 344 16.89 12.72 -16.59
N LYS A 345 17.77 13.72 -16.49
CA LYS A 345 17.90 14.83 -17.44
C LYS A 345 18.86 14.46 -18.59
N PRO A 346 18.92 15.25 -19.67
CA PRO A 346 19.83 15.00 -20.77
C PRO A 346 21.30 15.00 -20.31
N ASN A 347 22.08 14.03 -20.79
CA ASN A 347 23.52 13.96 -20.55
C ASN A 347 24.32 14.54 -21.71
N ARG A 348 25.41 15.23 -21.42
CA ARG A 348 26.37 15.65 -22.45
C ARG A 348 27.18 14.47 -22.96
N VAL A 349 27.30 14.38 -24.29
CA VAL A 349 28.12 13.40 -25.02
C VAL A 349 28.84 14.08 -26.17
N THR A 350 29.89 13.46 -26.72
CA THR A 350 30.53 13.90 -27.99
C THR A 350 30.70 12.72 -28.93
N LYS A 351 31.15 12.98 -30.17
CA LYS A 351 31.45 11.94 -31.16
C LYS A 351 32.38 10.83 -30.67
N LYS A 352 33.36 11.16 -29.82
CA LYS A 352 34.34 10.17 -29.31
C LYS A 352 33.84 9.40 -28.09
N SER A 353 32.70 9.79 -27.54
CA SER A 353 32.17 9.22 -26.31
C SER A 353 31.28 8.00 -26.54
N PHE A 354 30.99 7.30 -25.45
CA PHE A 354 29.95 6.27 -25.39
C PHE A 354 29.21 6.38 -24.05
N ALA A 355 27.99 5.86 -24.00
CA ALA A 355 27.19 5.80 -22.78
C ALA A 355 26.66 4.39 -22.53
N TYR A 356 26.47 4.05 -21.25
CA TYR A 356 25.77 2.85 -20.83
C TYR A 356 24.33 3.20 -20.43
N VAL A 357 23.37 2.65 -21.16
CA VAL A 357 21.95 2.76 -20.88
C VAL A 357 21.52 1.52 -20.12
N ASN A 358 21.28 1.68 -18.83
CA ASN A 358 20.89 0.61 -17.93
C ASN A 358 19.36 0.51 -17.85
N ILE A 359 18.81 -0.69 -18.00
CA ILE A 359 17.40 -0.91 -18.28
C ILE A 359 16.85 -1.95 -17.31
N LEU A 360 15.70 -1.64 -16.71
CA LEU A 360 14.86 -2.54 -15.94
C LEU A 360 13.65 -2.95 -16.79
N ILE A 361 13.45 -4.26 -16.97
CA ILE A 361 12.33 -4.82 -17.75
C ILE A 361 11.54 -5.81 -16.88
N PRO A 362 10.21 -5.61 -16.73
CA PRO A 362 9.36 -6.47 -15.93
C PRO A 362 9.12 -7.82 -16.61
N GLN A 363 8.53 -8.76 -15.88
CA GLN A 363 8.44 -10.16 -16.31
C GLN A 363 7.31 -10.48 -17.31
N GLU A 364 6.39 -9.56 -17.62
CA GLU A 364 5.12 -9.96 -18.24
C GLU A 364 4.83 -9.34 -19.62
N GLU A 365 5.79 -8.62 -20.22
CA GLU A 365 5.56 -7.95 -21.51
C GLU A 365 6.81 -7.92 -22.40
N ILE A 366 6.60 -7.59 -23.67
CA ILE A 366 7.66 -7.42 -24.67
C ILE A 366 7.93 -5.92 -24.83
N TYR A 367 9.19 -5.55 -24.68
CA TYR A 367 9.66 -4.18 -24.80
C TYR A 367 10.58 -4.03 -26.00
N LEU A 368 10.69 -2.80 -26.50
CA LEU A 368 11.61 -2.37 -27.52
C LEU A 368 12.41 -1.18 -27.01
N LEU A 369 13.72 -1.17 -27.27
CA LEU A 369 14.54 0.03 -27.18
C LEU A 369 14.54 0.69 -28.55
N LYS A 370 14.12 1.95 -28.64
CA LYS A 370 14.10 2.74 -29.88
C LYS A 370 15.03 3.94 -29.68
N ILE A 371 15.84 4.27 -30.69
CA ILE A 371 16.70 5.45 -30.66
C ILE A 371 16.19 6.47 -31.67
N PHE A 372 16.01 7.70 -31.21
CA PHE A 372 15.59 8.82 -32.03
C PHE A 372 16.70 9.85 -32.10
N LYS A 373 16.98 10.36 -33.30
CA LYS A 373 17.84 11.51 -33.53
C LYS A 373 16.96 12.69 -33.91
N ASN A 374 17.02 13.77 -33.15
CA ASN A 374 16.24 14.99 -33.40
C ASN A 374 14.73 14.69 -33.60
N LYS A 375 14.19 13.75 -32.80
CA LYS A 375 12.81 13.22 -32.86
C LYS A 375 12.48 12.30 -34.04
N GLU A 376 13.42 12.00 -34.91
CA GLU A 376 13.27 11.03 -35.99
C GLU A 376 13.81 9.66 -35.57
N LEU A 377 13.04 8.59 -35.79
CA LEU A 377 13.43 7.24 -35.43
C LEU A 377 14.61 6.78 -36.29
N VAL A 378 15.65 6.22 -35.67
CA VAL A 378 16.79 5.58 -36.34
C VAL A 378 16.47 4.08 -36.48
N PRO A 379 16.07 3.58 -37.68
CA PRO A 379 15.48 2.24 -37.81
C PRO A 379 16.44 1.10 -37.44
N THR A 380 17.75 1.30 -37.65
CA THR A 380 18.80 0.30 -37.40
C THR A 380 19.13 0.10 -35.93
N GLU A 381 18.61 0.94 -35.03
CA GLU A 381 18.96 0.93 -33.60
C GLU A 381 17.81 0.45 -32.70
N THR A 382 16.84 -0.28 -33.27
CA THR A 382 15.77 -0.91 -32.48
C THR A 382 16.23 -2.24 -31.90
N THR A 383 16.19 -2.39 -30.57
CA THR A 383 16.51 -3.66 -29.89
C THR A 383 15.24 -4.28 -29.31
N ASP A 384 14.98 -5.55 -29.61
CA ASP A 384 13.84 -6.32 -29.10
C ASP A 384 14.22 -7.16 -27.86
N PHE A 385 13.39 -7.09 -26.83
CA PHE A 385 13.54 -7.83 -25.58
C PHE A 385 12.56 -9.02 -25.44
N SER A 386 11.91 -9.45 -26.53
CA SER A 386 10.82 -10.43 -26.55
C SER A 386 11.07 -11.78 -25.86
N ASN A 387 12.33 -12.16 -25.63
CA ASN A 387 12.71 -13.41 -24.97
C ASN A 387 13.47 -13.22 -23.65
N ILE A 388 13.48 -12.01 -23.08
CA ILE A 388 14.32 -11.70 -21.93
C ILE A 388 13.54 -10.91 -20.88
N GLN A 389 13.16 -11.60 -19.79
CA GLN A 389 12.24 -11.10 -18.78
C GLN A 389 12.82 -11.24 -17.37
N GLY A 390 12.47 -10.32 -16.46
CA GLY A 390 12.86 -10.39 -15.05
C GLY A 390 14.33 -10.09 -14.76
N ASN A 391 14.96 -9.29 -15.64
CA ASN A 391 16.39 -9.12 -15.71
C ASN A 391 16.76 -7.64 -15.83
N ILE A 392 17.99 -7.35 -15.45
CA ILE A 392 18.63 -6.05 -15.66
C ILE A 392 19.53 -6.14 -16.89
N PHE A 393 19.44 -5.13 -17.76
CA PHE A 393 20.23 -5.03 -18.98
C PHE A 393 21.03 -3.75 -19.04
N THR A 394 22.10 -3.76 -19.83
CA THR A 394 22.86 -2.58 -20.20
C THR A 394 23.07 -2.58 -21.70
N TYR A 395 22.62 -1.52 -22.36
CA TYR A 395 22.90 -1.25 -23.76
C TYR A 395 23.99 -0.18 -23.87
N LYS A 396 25.04 -0.43 -24.63
CA LYS A 396 26.15 0.51 -24.83
C LYS A 396 25.95 1.24 -26.15
N ILE A 397 25.86 2.56 -26.09
CA ILE A 397 25.64 3.43 -27.25
C ILE A 397 26.94 4.17 -27.55
N TYR A 398 27.39 4.12 -28.81
CA TYR A 398 28.48 4.93 -29.32
C TYR A 398 27.89 6.14 -30.05
N PHE A 399 28.60 7.27 -30.00
CA PHE A 399 28.10 8.53 -30.57
C PHE A 399 28.87 9.03 -31.79
N ASP A 400 29.72 8.19 -32.37
CA ASP A 400 30.61 8.49 -33.50
C ASP A 400 29.85 8.87 -34.78
N SER A 401 28.64 8.35 -34.97
CA SER A 401 27.77 8.64 -36.10
C SER A 401 26.94 9.93 -35.96
N TYR A 402 26.94 10.58 -34.80
CA TYR A 402 26.08 11.73 -34.51
C TYR A 402 26.84 13.07 -34.58
N ASN A 403 26.18 14.12 -35.05
CA ASN A 403 26.79 15.43 -35.23
C ASN A 403 26.55 16.35 -34.04
N GLN A 404 27.44 17.33 -33.86
CA GLN A 404 27.25 18.38 -32.87
C GLN A 404 25.87 19.05 -33.07
N GLY A 405 25.16 19.26 -31.96
CA GLY A 405 23.81 19.82 -31.93
C GLY A 405 22.70 18.78 -32.04
N ASP A 406 23.01 17.52 -32.37
CA ASP A 406 22.02 16.46 -32.35
C ASP A 406 21.54 16.17 -30.90
N ILE A 407 20.25 15.88 -30.78
CA ILE A 407 19.63 15.36 -29.56
C ILE A 407 19.28 13.89 -29.82
N ILE A 408 19.83 13.01 -28.98
CA ILE A 408 19.62 11.56 -29.08
C ILE A 408 18.72 11.12 -27.94
N ASP A 409 17.52 10.66 -28.27
CA ASP A 409 16.54 10.15 -27.31
C ASP A 409 16.46 8.64 -27.39
N VAL A 410 16.78 7.98 -26.29
CA VAL A 410 16.64 6.53 -26.12
C VAL A 410 15.32 6.26 -25.40
N VAL A 411 14.40 5.60 -26.10
CA VAL A 411 13.02 5.40 -25.65
C VAL A 411 12.79 3.92 -25.39
N LEU A 412 12.32 3.59 -24.19
CA LEU A 412 11.89 2.23 -23.83
C LEU A 412 10.36 2.15 -23.97
N ASP A 413 9.89 1.33 -24.91
CA ASP A 413 8.47 1.26 -25.26
C ASP A 413 7.98 -0.18 -25.30
N LYS A 414 6.66 -0.41 -25.28
CA LYS A 414 6.09 -1.76 -25.44
C LYS A 414 5.97 -2.08 -26.92
N ALA A 415 6.29 -3.33 -27.29
CA ALA A 415 6.24 -3.74 -28.70
C ALA A 415 4.82 -3.76 -29.29
N ARG A 416 3.81 -4.12 -28.48
CA ARG A 416 2.43 -4.33 -28.93
C ARG A 416 1.49 -3.15 -28.72
N SER A 417 1.86 -2.21 -27.85
CA SER A 417 1.02 -1.07 -27.50
C SER A 417 1.86 0.09 -26.99
N SER A 418 2.17 1.04 -27.88
CA SER A 418 3.01 2.19 -27.52
C SER A 418 2.48 2.90 -26.27
N LEU A 419 3.37 3.18 -25.34
CA LEU A 419 3.06 3.92 -24.13
C LEU A 419 2.74 5.39 -24.47
N ILE A 420 1.77 5.98 -23.76
CA ILE A 420 1.46 7.42 -23.86
C ILE A 420 2.67 8.27 -23.44
N SER A 421 3.43 7.78 -22.45
CA SER A 421 4.66 8.43 -21.96
C SER A 421 5.68 7.34 -21.64
N PRO A 422 6.45 6.89 -22.65
CA PRO A 422 7.50 5.90 -22.44
C PRO A 422 8.68 6.52 -21.66
N PRO A 423 9.35 5.76 -20.78
CA PRO A 423 10.63 6.17 -20.22
C PRO A 423 11.60 6.56 -21.33
N THR A 424 12.20 7.74 -21.21
CA THR A 424 13.10 8.32 -22.21
C THR A 424 14.38 8.79 -21.53
N LYS A 425 15.53 8.45 -22.12
CA LYS A 425 16.84 8.97 -21.73
C LYS A 425 17.46 9.75 -22.88
N SER A 426 17.70 11.04 -22.65
CA SER A 426 18.23 11.95 -23.66
C SER A 426 19.73 12.18 -23.52
N PHE A 427 20.38 12.44 -24.65
CA PHE A 427 21.78 12.84 -24.75
C PHE A 427 21.92 14.05 -25.69
N LEU A 428 22.80 14.99 -25.33
CA LEU A 428 23.09 16.19 -26.12
C LEU A 428 24.50 16.07 -26.71
N VAL A 429 24.60 16.08 -28.04
CA VAL A 429 25.88 15.95 -28.73
C VAL A 429 26.60 17.30 -28.78
N PHE A 430 27.63 17.43 -27.97
CA PHE A 430 28.47 18.61 -27.84
C PHE A 430 29.62 18.59 -28.86
N PRO A 431 30.25 19.75 -29.14
CA PRO A 431 31.50 19.79 -29.90
C PRO A 431 32.56 18.92 -29.22
N GLU A 432 33.43 18.33 -30.03
CA GLU A 432 34.60 17.62 -29.53
C GLU A 432 35.56 18.60 -28.84
N GLY A 433 36.19 18.15 -27.75
CA GLY A 433 37.28 18.89 -27.14
C GLY A 433 38.64 18.42 -27.66
N GLU A 434 39.68 19.13 -27.22
CA GLU A 434 41.07 18.79 -27.50
C GLU A 434 41.47 17.45 -26.87
N TYR A 435 40.94 17.15 -25.68
CA TYR A 435 41.14 15.91 -24.97
C TYR A 435 39.88 15.04 -25.01
N SER A 436 40.06 13.73 -24.83
CA SER A 436 38.98 12.77 -24.68
C SER A 436 39.43 11.66 -23.75
N ALA A 437 38.88 11.64 -22.54
CA ALA A 437 39.17 10.66 -21.52
C ALA A 437 37.85 10.11 -20.96
N MET A 438 37.64 8.80 -21.10
CA MET A 438 36.41 8.16 -20.65
C MET A 438 36.59 7.68 -19.21
N ILE A 439 35.76 8.18 -18.31
CA ILE A 439 35.63 7.67 -16.94
C ILE A 439 34.41 6.77 -16.88
N VAL A 440 34.61 5.53 -16.43
CA VAL A 440 33.54 4.56 -16.19
C VAL A 440 33.47 4.29 -14.69
N TRP A 441 32.29 4.14 -14.12
CA TRP A 441 32.14 3.80 -12.70
C TRP A 441 30.98 2.85 -12.44
N GLU A 442 31.01 2.20 -11.27
CA GLU A 442 29.88 1.46 -10.71
C GLU A 442 28.91 2.46 -10.08
N ASN A 443 27.71 2.58 -10.63
CA ASN A 443 26.67 3.49 -10.17
C ASN A 443 25.84 2.89 -9.00
N GLU A 444 24.85 3.63 -8.52
CA GLU A 444 23.99 3.25 -7.41
C GLU A 444 23.20 1.94 -7.65
N TYR A 445 23.03 1.54 -8.91
CA TYR A 445 22.35 0.31 -9.34
C TYR A 445 23.31 -0.87 -9.55
N LEU A 446 24.58 -0.70 -9.16
CA LEU A 446 25.67 -1.66 -9.34
C LEU A 446 26.00 -1.94 -10.81
N LEU A 447 25.65 -1.00 -11.67
CA LEU A 447 25.82 -1.08 -13.11
C LEU A 447 26.87 -0.07 -13.55
N LYS A 448 27.35 -0.22 -14.78
CA LYS A 448 28.29 0.75 -15.33
C LYS A 448 27.58 2.03 -15.72
N SER A 449 28.26 3.14 -15.50
CA SER A 449 27.95 4.44 -16.10
C SER A 449 29.23 5.06 -16.61
N ALA A 450 29.13 5.97 -17.58
CA ALA A 450 30.27 6.55 -18.25
C ALA A 450 30.08 8.04 -18.48
N ILE A 451 31.18 8.78 -18.44
CA ILE A 451 31.26 10.20 -18.78
C ILE A 451 32.57 10.45 -19.50
N GLU A 452 32.53 11.27 -20.53
CA GLU A 452 33.72 11.76 -21.21
C GLU A 452 34.16 13.08 -20.58
N CYS A 453 35.42 13.17 -20.20
CA CYS A 453 36.08 14.41 -19.84
C CYS A 453 36.87 14.91 -21.05
N THR A 454 36.62 16.15 -21.48
CA THR A 454 37.29 16.74 -22.64
C THR A 454 38.22 17.90 -22.31
N GLY A 455 38.34 18.23 -21.03
CA GLY A 455 39.32 19.19 -20.54
C GLY A 455 40.68 18.54 -20.34
N GLY A 456 41.69 19.38 -20.07
CA GLY A 456 43.02 18.92 -19.74
C GLY A 456 43.04 18.11 -18.44
N TYR A 457 44.06 17.27 -18.28
CA TYR A 457 44.30 16.49 -17.07
C TYR A 457 45.78 16.53 -16.69
N ASN A 458 46.06 16.30 -15.41
CA ASN A 458 47.41 16.11 -14.89
C ASN A 458 47.43 15.02 -13.83
N ILE A 459 48.56 14.32 -13.73
CA ILE A 459 48.86 13.43 -12.61
C ILE A 459 49.82 14.16 -11.67
N LYS A 460 49.45 14.22 -10.40
CA LYS A 460 50.29 14.73 -9.30
C LYS A 460 50.61 13.59 -8.35
N THR A 461 51.79 13.62 -7.76
CA THR A 461 52.18 12.70 -6.69
C THR A 461 52.34 13.52 -5.42
N ASP A 462 51.47 13.27 -4.46
CA ASP A 462 51.54 13.85 -3.14
C ASP A 462 52.36 12.92 -2.25
N ILE A 463 53.31 13.48 -1.52
CA ILE A 463 54.17 12.75 -0.60
C ILE A 463 53.89 13.29 0.80
N GLU A 464 53.28 12.48 1.65
CA GLU A 464 53.08 12.81 3.05
C GLU A 464 54.12 12.07 3.89
N SER A 465 54.82 12.81 4.75
CA SER A 465 55.77 12.25 5.70
C SER A 465 55.24 12.42 7.11
N VAL A 466 55.24 11.33 7.87
CA VAL A 466 54.92 11.32 9.30
C VAL A 466 56.24 11.53 10.05
N TYR A 467 56.27 12.56 10.89
CA TYR A 467 57.45 12.94 11.65
C TYR A 467 57.26 12.65 13.14
N GLN A 468 58.35 12.27 13.80
CA GLN A 468 58.48 12.28 15.25
C GLN A 468 59.51 13.32 15.67
N LYS A 469 59.21 14.04 16.76
CA LYS A 469 60.17 14.91 17.43
C LYS A 469 61.01 14.07 18.38
N ILE A 470 62.33 14.06 18.17
CA ILE A 470 63.30 13.47 19.08
C ILE A 470 64.26 14.57 19.56
N TYR A 471 64.72 14.48 20.81
CA TYR A 471 65.72 15.40 21.33
C TYR A 471 67.05 14.65 21.45
N LYS A 472 68.06 15.14 20.74
CA LYS A 472 69.43 14.62 20.81
C LYS A 472 70.37 15.78 21.11
N ASP A 473 71.20 15.64 22.13
CA ASP A 473 72.15 16.68 22.57
C ASP A 473 71.50 18.06 22.80
N PHE A 474 70.30 18.08 23.41
CA PHE A 474 69.48 19.28 23.66
C PHE A 474 69.00 20.03 22.39
N VAL A 475 69.07 19.39 21.23
CA VAL A 475 68.54 19.91 19.97
C VAL A 475 67.32 19.10 19.55
N GLU A 476 66.24 19.79 19.18
CA GLU A 476 65.05 19.16 18.60
C GLU A 476 65.36 18.72 17.16
N ILE A 477 65.23 17.43 16.89
CA ILE A 477 65.40 16.83 15.56
C ILE A 477 64.07 16.20 15.15
N LEU A 478 63.64 16.47 13.92
CA LEU A 478 62.49 15.80 13.30
C LEU A 478 62.97 14.56 12.56
N GLU A 479 62.60 13.39 13.06
CA GLU A 479 62.86 12.10 12.42
C GLU A 479 61.65 11.69 11.58
N ILE A 480 61.88 11.28 10.33
CA ILE A 480 60.82 10.76 9.47
C ILE A 480 60.55 9.31 9.87
N LEU A 481 59.34 9.02 10.36
CA LEU A 481 58.91 7.68 10.72
C LEU A 481 58.41 6.88 9.52
N ALA A 482 57.64 7.55 8.66
CA ALA A 482 57.03 6.93 7.49
C ALA A 482 56.79 7.98 6.41
N THR A 483 56.79 7.52 5.16
CA THR A 483 56.44 8.34 4.01
C THR A 483 55.40 7.58 3.20
N SER A 484 54.22 8.16 3.01
CA SER A 484 53.20 7.67 2.09
C SER A 484 53.25 8.47 0.79
N LYS A 485 53.08 7.78 -0.34
CA LYS A 485 52.97 8.38 -1.67
C LYS A 485 51.56 8.13 -2.18
N GLU A 486 50.82 9.19 -2.46
CA GLU A 486 49.52 9.10 -3.10
C GLU A 486 49.59 9.74 -4.48
N VAL A 487 49.09 9.04 -5.49
CA VAL A 487 49.05 9.57 -6.85
C VAL A 487 47.64 9.95 -7.20
N LYS A 488 47.48 11.22 -7.58
CA LYS A 488 46.20 11.86 -7.84
C LYS A 488 46.12 12.28 -9.31
N LEU A 489 44.98 11.96 -9.93
CA LEU A 489 44.59 12.45 -11.23
C LEU A 489 43.66 13.66 -11.02
N ASN A 490 44.05 14.82 -11.54
CA ASN A 490 43.13 15.94 -11.72
C ASN A 490 42.71 16.00 -13.18
N ILE A 491 41.41 16.05 -13.43
CA ILE A 491 40.87 16.09 -14.79
C ILE A 491 39.70 17.07 -14.87
N SER A 492 39.77 17.98 -15.83
CA SER A 492 38.65 18.85 -16.17
C SER A 492 37.64 18.08 -17.02
N THR A 493 36.36 18.19 -16.67
CA THR A 493 35.28 17.64 -17.50
C THR A 493 35.21 18.34 -18.87
N GLY A 494 35.76 19.55 -18.97
CA GLY A 494 35.36 20.51 -20.00
C GLY A 494 33.94 21.00 -19.75
N TRP A 495 33.41 21.78 -20.70
CA TRP A 495 32.02 22.24 -20.62
C TRP A 495 31.04 21.07 -20.70
N VAL A 496 30.28 20.88 -19.62
CA VAL A 496 29.14 19.98 -19.53
C VAL A 496 27.86 20.80 -19.28
N ALA A 497 26.71 20.21 -19.56
CA ALA A 497 25.45 20.87 -19.28
C ALA A 497 25.19 20.90 -17.76
N LYS A 498 24.49 21.92 -17.25
CA LYS A 498 24.01 21.94 -15.85
C LYS A 498 23.17 20.71 -15.47
N THR A 499 22.63 20.01 -16.46
CA THR A 499 21.90 18.75 -16.27
C THR A 499 22.81 17.58 -15.88
N ASP A 500 24.12 17.64 -16.15
CA ASP A 500 25.10 16.59 -15.82
C ASP A 500 25.54 16.58 -14.35
N VAL A 501 25.11 17.56 -13.53
CA VAL A 501 25.46 17.65 -12.10
C VAL A 501 25.13 16.35 -11.37
N ASP A 502 23.95 15.79 -11.61
CA ASP A 502 23.51 14.54 -10.99
C ASP A 502 24.41 13.35 -11.40
N THR A 503 24.95 13.36 -12.62
CA THR A 503 25.88 12.35 -13.12
C THR A 503 27.26 12.48 -12.48
N ILE A 504 27.77 13.70 -12.34
CA ILE A 504 29.04 13.95 -11.65
C ILE A 504 28.92 13.56 -10.18
N GLU A 505 27.80 13.86 -9.52
CA GLU A 505 27.58 13.44 -8.14
C GLU A 505 27.47 11.93 -7.97
N SER A 506 26.86 11.22 -8.93
CA SER A 506 26.89 9.74 -8.94
C SER A 506 28.32 9.22 -9.02
N LEU A 507 29.15 9.78 -9.91
CA LEU A 507 30.56 9.42 -10.05
C LEU A 507 31.34 9.65 -8.75
N LEU A 508 31.14 10.78 -8.08
CA LEU A 508 31.84 11.10 -6.83
C LEU A 508 31.42 10.22 -5.65
N ARG A 509 30.17 9.76 -5.61
CA ARG A 509 29.70 8.80 -4.62
C ARG A 509 30.18 7.37 -4.91
N SER A 510 30.69 7.12 -6.12
CA SER A 510 31.13 5.79 -6.51
C SER A 510 32.38 5.37 -5.75
N LYS A 511 32.37 4.12 -5.31
CA LYS A 511 33.54 3.49 -4.68
C LYS A 511 34.49 2.86 -5.71
N ARG A 512 34.05 2.70 -6.96
CA ARG A 512 34.77 1.98 -8.02
C ARG A 512 34.64 2.74 -9.32
N ALA A 513 35.75 3.32 -9.78
CA ALA A 513 35.82 3.98 -11.06
C ALA A 513 37.08 3.55 -11.83
N TRP A 514 37.05 3.77 -13.13
CA TRP A 514 38.08 3.38 -14.08
C TRP A 514 38.27 4.49 -15.09
N LEU A 515 39.51 4.90 -15.31
CA LEU A 515 39.91 5.70 -16.45
C LEU A 515 40.22 4.77 -17.62
N LEU A 516 39.57 5.00 -18.77
CA LEU A 516 39.84 4.30 -20.02
C LEU A 516 40.63 5.23 -20.94
N LYS A 517 41.84 4.82 -21.30
CA LYS A 517 42.69 5.55 -22.24
C LYS A 517 43.58 4.57 -23.01
N ASN A 518 43.68 4.71 -24.33
CA ASN A 518 44.63 3.96 -25.17
C ASN A 518 44.63 2.43 -24.88
N ASN A 519 43.45 1.82 -24.76
CA ASN A 519 43.23 0.41 -24.37
C ASN A 519 43.71 0.00 -22.96
N GLN A 520 44.21 0.93 -22.16
CA GLN A 520 44.51 0.69 -20.75
C GLN A 520 43.32 1.08 -19.86
N VAL A 521 43.19 0.34 -18.75
CA VAL A 521 42.19 0.57 -17.71
C VAL A 521 42.94 0.89 -16.43
N ILE A 522 42.80 2.10 -15.92
CA ILE A 522 43.43 2.54 -14.67
C ILE A 522 42.36 2.62 -13.59
N HIS A 523 42.56 1.93 -12.47
CA HIS A 523 41.63 1.96 -11.35
C HIS A 523 41.78 3.27 -10.58
N ILE A 524 40.67 3.99 -10.43
CA ILE A 524 40.64 5.28 -9.75
C ILE A 524 39.52 5.33 -8.72
N ARG A 525 39.69 6.17 -7.71
CA ARG A 525 38.69 6.46 -6.68
C ARG A 525 38.44 7.95 -6.63
N ALA A 526 37.19 8.37 -6.77
CA ALA A 526 36.83 9.77 -6.67
C ALA A 526 37.13 10.31 -5.27
N LEU A 527 37.73 11.49 -5.21
CA LEU A 527 38.00 12.21 -3.98
C LEU A 527 37.09 13.43 -3.88
N ASN A 528 37.26 14.39 -4.77
CA ASN A 528 36.62 15.70 -4.69
C ASN A 528 36.20 16.23 -6.08
N LYS A 529 35.30 17.23 -6.06
CA LYS A 529 35.06 18.12 -7.20
C LYS A 529 35.22 19.57 -6.80
N SER A 530 35.63 20.39 -7.75
CA SER A 530 35.54 21.85 -7.66
C SER A 530 35.02 22.40 -8.98
N ILE A 531 34.28 23.51 -8.93
CA ILE A 531 33.86 24.22 -10.13
C ILE A 531 35.06 25.03 -10.62
N LEU A 532 35.47 24.81 -11.86
CA LEU A 532 36.49 25.62 -12.52
C LEU A 532 35.88 26.89 -13.11
N ASN A 533 34.83 26.72 -13.90
CA ASN A 533 34.15 27.79 -14.60
C ASN A 533 32.64 27.52 -14.66
N GLU A 534 31.84 28.59 -14.72
CA GLU A 534 30.40 28.53 -14.94
C GLU A 534 29.99 29.57 -15.99
N ASP A 535 29.22 29.13 -16.98
CA ASP A 535 28.55 30.00 -17.93
C ASP A 535 27.05 29.91 -17.70
N SER A 536 26.52 30.84 -16.89
CA SER A 536 25.11 30.87 -16.54
C SER A 536 24.21 31.18 -17.74
N SER A 537 24.72 31.87 -18.77
CA SER A 537 23.93 32.26 -19.96
C SER A 537 23.61 31.07 -20.86
N ARG A 538 24.59 30.17 -21.05
CA ARG A 538 24.43 28.94 -21.84
C ARG A 538 24.07 27.72 -20.98
N GLY A 539 24.03 27.88 -19.65
CA GLY A 539 23.74 26.80 -18.71
C GLY A 539 24.83 25.72 -18.71
N LEU A 540 26.09 26.13 -18.84
CA LEU A 540 27.26 25.23 -18.90
C LEU A 540 28.11 25.37 -17.64
N ILE A 541 28.73 24.28 -17.22
CA ILE A 541 29.69 24.26 -16.10
C ILE A 541 30.89 23.40 -16.50
N ASP A 542 32.08 23.78 -16.03
CA ASP A 542 33.29 22.98 -16.09
C ASP A 542 33.74 22.62 -14.67
N TYR A 543 33.94 21.32 -14.41
CA TYR A 543 34.38 20.80 -13.13
C TYR A 543 35.81 20.28 -13.22
N ASN A 544 36.61 20.59 -12.21
CA ASN A 544 37.82 19.82 -11.95
C ASN A 544 37.47 18.66 -11.01
N LEU A 545 37.69 17.45 -11.49
CA LEU A 545 37.49 16.21 -10.74
C LEU A 545 38.85 15.69 -10.27
N GLU A 546 38.94 15.35 -8.99
CA GLU A 546 40.13 14.78 -8.39
C GLU A 546 39.89 13.31 -8.05
N PHE A 547 40.81 12.44 -8.47
CA PHE A 547 40.79 11.01 -8.21
C PHE A 547 42.11 10.53 -7.62
N GLN A 548 42.04 9.59 -6.68
CA GLN A 548 43.19 8.79 -6.26
C GLN A 548 43.36 7.62 -7.23
N ILE A 549 44.58 7.37 -7.69
CA ILE A 549 44.92 6.19 -8.49
C ILE A 549 45.25 5.04 -7.54
N ASN A 550 44.51 3.94 -7.66
CA ASN A 550 44.79 2.73 -6.89
C ASN A 550 45.97 2.00 -7.53
N ARG A 551 47.13 2.09 -6.91
CA ARG A 551 48.32 1.32 -7.30
C ARG A 551 48.26 -0.07 -6.66
N SER A 552 48.69 -1.08 -7.42
CA SER A 552 48.92 -2.42 -6.87
C SER A 552 50.27 -2.50 -6.17
N TYR A 553 51.25 -1.69 -6.60
CA TYR A 553 52.62 -1.61 -6.07
C TYR A 553 53.15 -0.17 -6.14
N ASP A 554 54.03 0.23 -5.22
CA ASP A 554 54.59 1.60 -5.16
C ASP A 554 55.36 2.02 -6.42
N GLU A 555 55.88 1.04 -7.17
CA GLU A 555 56.66 1.21 -8.40
C GLU A 555 55.81 1.47 -9.65
N GLU A 556 54.47 1.29 -9.58
CA GLU A 556 53.58 1.54 -10.72
C GLU A 556 53.57 3.02 -11.08
N THR A 557 54.32 3.35 -12.13
CA THR A 557 54.42 4.71 -12.65
C THR A 557 53.50 4.84 -13.86
N TYR A 558 52.39 5.55 -13.71
CA TYR A 558 51.50 5.86 -14.83
C TYR A 558 52.01 7.11 -15.54
N SER A 559 52.64 6.96 -16.70
CA SER A 559 52.81 8.04 -17.67
C SER A 559 51.57 8.07 -18.57
N LEU A 560 50.73 9.09 -18.44
CA LEU A 560 49.56 9.26 -19.31
C LEU A 560 49.95 9.81 -20.68
#